data_AF-A0A7C9RXB9-F1
#
_entry.id   AF-A0A7C9RXB9-F1
#
_cell.length_a   1.000
_cell.length_b   1.000
_cell.length_c   1.000
_cell.angle_alpha   90.00
_cell.angle_beta   90.00
_cell.angle_gamma   90.00
#
_symmetry.space_group_name_H-M   'P 1'
#
loop_
_entity.id
_entity.type
_entity.pdbx_description
1 polymer ?
#
loop_
_entity_poly.entity_id
_entity_poly.type
_entity_poly.pdbx_seq_one_letter_code
_entity_poly.pdbx_strand_id
1 'polypeptide(L)'
;MFDGEKNLGQVDVHVADGVIVSVGGPRVTGVEVVDAIGATLLPGLIDAHTHTDASMLRQALTFGVTTELDMGSVPATMIPLRAEVEADRTFADVRSASFSLTHLDGHPHRFRKGLNDPVWPTATTVAEAAGFVDDRISEGADYIKVIAESGGAFGFQLPHVPLEIHAAVIAEAHARGKMVMAHAMTLHETEQMVDAGVDGLAHLFADTAHTPEIVDRIASANVFVVPTLTPLASLVGLSHSTDLAQDPRVAEKLSPELRAHLSDTFGALPASHFDMALATIAALRQAGVDVIAGTDAAALTVRGVTHGASLHGELQLFVQAGFSPAEALRSATSLTARRFGLHDRAASSKACGQISSWSTVIPPRPSTTACRFARSGDRAPASRPHPRSAPGEPAKSDEGVSPIRRSAGLTPRSGDASNCPALTCRRTPVNANSPSYPGLPCVSPPTNNTVAAASPPWGTTASSILSLARRRFST
;
A
#
# COMPACT_ATOMS: atom_id res chain seq x y z
N MET A 1 9.61 16.96 11.80
CA MET A 1 8.43 16.40 11.10
C MET A 1 8.61 16.60 9.61
N PHE A 2 8.28 15.60 8.80
CA PHE A 2 8.05 15.77 7.37
C PHE A 2 6.54 15.57 7.11
N ASP A 3 5.94 16.41 6.28
CA ASP A 3 4.48 16.46 6.07
C ASP A 3 4.01 15.76 4.79
N GLY A 4 4.82 14.84 4.24
CA GLY A 4 4.55 14.20 2.95
C GLY A 4 5.09 14.99 1.75
N GLU A 5 5.33 16.31 1.88
CA GLU A 5 5.91 17.13 0.82
C GLU A 5 7.20 17.87 1.26
N LYS A 6 7.29 18.29 2.53
CA LYS A 6 8.36 19.16 3.06
C LYS A 6 8.77 18.77 4.47
N ASN A 7 10.02 19.06 4.82
CA ASN A 7 10.49 19.02 6.21
C ASN A 7 10.10 20.32 6.91
N LEU A 8 9.26 20.24 7.94
CA LEU A 8 8.79 21.38 8.75
C LEU A 8 9.70 21.68 9.95
N GLY A 9 10.79 20.91 10.13
CA GLY A 9 11.71 21.07 11.25
C GLY A 9 11.15 20.51 12.56
N GLN A 10 11.41 21.20 13.67
CA GLN A 10 10.91 20.86 15.00
C GLN A 10 9.58 21.56 15.24
N VAL A 11 8.52 20.78 15.37
CA VAL A 11 7.14 21.25 15.61
C VAL A 11 6.42 20.23 16.51
N ASP A 12 5.60 20.71 17.43
CA ASP A 12 4.63 19.89 18.14
C ASP A 12 3.44 19.58 17.19
N VAL A 13 2.85 18.40 17.30
CA VAL A 13 1.62 18.03 16.58
C VAL A 13 0.57 17.65 17.60
N HIS A 14 -0.59 18.30 17.56
CA HIS A 14 -1.71 17.99 18.43
C HIS A 14 -2.72 17.13 17.68
N VAL A 15 -3.01 15.96 18.25
CA VAL A 15 -4.02 15.01 17.76
C VAL A 15 -5.13 14.92 18.81
N ALA A 16 -6.37 15.06 18.37
CA ALA A 16 -7.57 14.87 19.20
C ALA A 16 -8.57 14.04 18.41
N ASP A 17 -9.30 13.13 19.08
CA ASP A 17 -10.32 12.26 18.46
C ASP A 17 -9.85 11.52 17.19
N GLY A 18 -8.55 11.18 17.15
CA GLY A 18 -7.94 10.53 16.01
C GLY A 18 -7.77 11.41 14.77
N VAL A 19 -7.74 12.75 14.90
CA VAL A 19 -7.38 13.68 13.81
C VAL A 19 -6.32 14.70 14.25
N ILE A 20 -5.41 15.11 13.34
CA ILE A 20 -4.57 16.29 13.58
C ILE A 20 -5.45 17.54 13.63
N VAL A 21 -5.38 18.25 14.76
CA VAL A 21 -6.05 19.55 14.97
C VAL A 21 -5.10 20.74 14.86
N SER A 22 -3.79 20.57 15.13
CA SER A 22 -2.77 21.60 14.85
C SER A 22 -1.37 21.03 14.62
N VAL A 23 -0.58 21.74 13.81
CA VAL A 23 0.86 21.51 13.59
C VAL A 23 1.60 22.78 13.94
N GLY A 24 2.50 22.72 14.91
CA GLY A 24 3.12 23.88 15.55
C GLY A 24 2.14 24.70 16.39
N GLY A 25 2.56 25.92 16.76
CA GLY A 25 1.80 26.82 17.63
C GLY A 25 2.09 26.65 19.13
N PRO A 26 1.28 27.25 20.02
CA PRO A 26 1.42 27.10 21.46
C PRO A 26 1.18 25.66 21.91
N ARG A 27 2.05 25.14 22.78
CA ARG A 27 1.95 23.79 23.31
C ARG A 27 0.69 23.63 24.17
N VAL A 28 -0.12 22.62 23.86
CA VAL A 28 -1.35 22.29 24.60
C VAL A 28 -0.98 21.62 25.92
N THR A 29 -1.70 21.99 26.99
CA THR A 29 -1.49 21.48 28.36
C THR A 29 -2.61 20.53 28.78
N GLY A 30 -2.30 19.54 29.63
CA GLY A 30 -3.29 18.60 30.16
C GLY A 30 -3.66 17.46 29.20
N VAL A 31 -2.90 17.28 28.13
CA VAL A 31 -2.98 16.15 27.19
C VAL A 31 -1.83 15.17 27.41
N GLU A 32 -1.98 13.95 26.91
CA GLU A 32 -0.86 13.01 26.80
C GLU A 32 0.25 13.59 25.91
N VAL A 33 1.51 13.34 26.28
CA VAL A 33 2.69 13.82 25.55
C VAL A 33 3.56 12.63 25.17
N VAL A 34 3.67 12.38 23.87
CA VAL A 34 4.68 11.48 23.30
C VAL A 34 5.93 12.31 23.00
N ASP A 35 7.04 12.01 23.67
CA ASP A 35 8.33 12.64 23.37
C ASP A 35 8.97 11.98 22.13
N ALA A 36 9.07 12.73 21.05
CA ALA A 36 9.68 12.31 19.78
C ALA A 36 11.06 12.95 19.54
N ILE A 37 11.72 13.49 20.57
CA ILE A 37 13.07 14.07 20.45
C ILE A 37 14.05 13.06 19.85
N GLY A 38 14.83 13.54 18.87
CA GLY A 38 15.81 12.73 18.14
C GLY A 38 15.24 11.95 16.94
N ALA A 39 13.91 11.86 16.80
CA ALA A 39 13.26 11.13 15.72
C ALA A 39 12.58 12.03 14.69
N THR A 40 12.19 11.45 13.56
CA THR A 40 11.36 12.12 12.54
C THR A 40 9.96 11.50 12.50
N LEU A 41 8.97 12.35 12.75
CA LEU A 41 7.54 12.08 12.54
C LEU A 41 7.20 12.17 11.04
N LEU A 42 6.61 11.10 10.49
CA LEU A 42 6.21 10.91 9.08
C LEU A 42 4.74 10.47 8.96
N PRO A 43 3.99 10.90 7.91
CA PRO A 43 2.65 10.39 7.67
C PRO A 43 2.70 8.87 7.58
N GLY A 44 1.62 8.20 7.99
CA GLY A 44 1.52 6.76 7.83
C GLY A 44 1.84 6.34 6.40
N LEU A 45 2.74 5.36 6.24
CA LEU A 45 3.21 4.94 4.93
C LEU A 45 2.09 4.16 4.22
N ILE A 46 2.04 4.31 2.90
CA ILE A 46 1.07 3.65 2.01
C ILE A 46 1.84 2.76 1.07
N ASP A 47 1.59 1.45 1.12
CA ASP A 47 2.11 0.49 0.14
C ASP A 47 1.12 0.39 -1.02
N ALA A 48 1.53 0.79 -2.22
CA ALA A 48 0.63 0.93 -3.36
C ALA A 48 0.39 -0.36 -4.17
N HIS A 49 0.97 -1.48 -3.78
CA HIS A 49 0.71 -2.77 -4.41
C HIS A 49 0.97 -3.90 -3.42
N THR A 50 -0.10 -4.53 -2.92
CA THR A 50 -0.02 -5.75 -2.10
C THR A 50 -1.11 -6.77 -2.47
N HIS A 51 -1.04 -7.95 -1.86
CA HIS A 51 -2.08 -8.97 -1.85
C HIS A 51 -2.25 -9.47 -0.40
N THR A 52 -3.19 -8.86 0.33
CA THR A 52 -3.12 -8.82 1.81
C THR A 52 -4.17 -9.66 2.53
N ASP A 53 -3.91 -9.96 3.80
CA ASP A 53 -4.82 -10.63 4.74
C ASP A 53 -4.74 -10.04 6.16
N ALA A 54 -5.55 -10.58 7.08
CA ALA A 54 -5.61 -10.15 8.48
C ALA A 54 -4.23 -10.16 9.21
N SER A 55 -3.39 -11.15 8.95
CA SER A 55 -2.06 -11.26 9.56
C SER A 55 -1.08 -10.26 8.95
N MET A 56 -1.20 -10.03 7.64
CA MET A 56 -0.35 -9.14 6.85
C MET A 56 -0.59 -7.67 7.18
N LEU A 57 -1.86 -7.24 7.27
CA LEU A 57 -2.22 -5.89 7.69
C LEU A 57 -1.74 -5.56 9.12
N ARG A 58 -1.68 -6.54 10.02
CA ARG A 58 -1.07 -6.38 11.37
C ARG A 58 0.44 -6.23 11.28
N GLN A 59 1.09 -7.04 10.44
CA GLN A 59 2.54 -6.97 10.21
C GLN A 59 2.94 -5.61 9.60
N ALA A 60 2.19 -5.11 8.63
CA ALA A 60 2.42 -3.84 7.94
C ALA A 60 2.59 -2.67 8.92
N LEU A 61 1.70 -2.57 9.91
CA LEU A 61 1.76 -1.55 10.97
C LEU A 61 3.04 -1.60 11.81
N THR A 62 3.63 -2.78 12.03
CA THR A 62 4.88 -2.89 12.83
C THR A 62 6.06 -2.16 12.16
N PHE A 63 5.95 -1.91 10.85
CA PHE A 63 6.89 -1.13 10.04
C PHE A 63 6.39 0.28 9.68
N GLY A 64 5.25 0.70 10.23
CA GLY A 64 4.69 2.03 9.99
C GLY A 64 3.93 2.19 8.66
N VAL A 65 3.62 1.09 7.98
CA VAL A 65 2.68 1.06 6.87
C VAL A 65 1.27 1.02 7.45
N THR A 66 0.52 2.11 7.29
CA THR A 66 -0.82 2.27 7.87
C THR A 66 -1.92 2.07 6.84
N THR A 67 -1.58 1.92 5.57
CA THR A 67 -2.53 1.64 4.50
C THR A 67 -1.88 0.76 3.44
N GLU A 68 -2.53 -0.32 3.06
CA GLU A 68 -2.14 -1.18 1.94
C GLU A 68 -3.18 -1.11 0.82
N LEU A 69 -2.70 -1.10 -0.43
CA LEU A 69 -3.53 -1.08 -1.63
C LEU A 69 -3.47 -2.46 -2.30
N ASP A 70 -4.45 -3.28 -1.94
CA ASP A 70 -4.63 -4.65 -2.40
C ASP A 70 -5.01 -4.66 -3.90
N MET A 71 -4.23 -5.35 -4.73
CA MET A 71 -4.42 -5.39 -6.19
C MET A 71 -5.21 -6.61 -6.68
N GLY A 72 -5.59 -7.52 -5.77
CA GLY A 72 -6.41 -8.67 -6.13
C GLY A 72 -6.73 -9.55 -4.91
N SER A 73 -8.01 -9.63 -4.55
CA SER A 73 -8.48 -10.48 -3.45
C SER A 73 -9.92 -11.00 -3.68
N VAL A 74 -10.35 -11.93 -2.82
CA VAL A 74 -11.68 -12.56 -2.90
C VAL A 74 -12.68 -11.78 -2.03
N PRO A 75 -13.82 -11.32 -2.57
CA PRO A 75 -14.84 -10.57 -1.80
C PRO A 75 -15.28 -11.26 -0.51
N ALA A 76 -15.46 -12.58 -0.56
CA ALA A 76 -15.91 -13.39 0.57
C ALA A 76 -14.94 -13.37 1.77
N THR A 77 -13.67 -12.99 1.58
CA THR A 77 -12.69 -12.78 2.65
C THR A 77 -12.39 -11.30 2.89
N MET A 78 -12.34 -10.48 1.83
CA MET A 78 -12.00 -9.06 1.94
C MET A 78 -13.11 -8.21 2.58
N ILE A 79 -14.39 -8.49 2.28
CA ILE A 79 -15.53 -7.76 2.87
C ILE A 79 -15.58 -7.90 4.41
N PRO A 80 -15.55 -9.12 5.01
CA PRO A 80 -15.50 -9.23 6.47
C PRO A 80 -14.21 -8.68 7.06
N LEU A 81 -13.05 -8.84 6.39
CA LEU A 81 -11.79 -8.25 6.84
C LEU A 81 -11.86 -6.71 6.95
N ARG A 82 -12.46 -6.01 5.97
CA ARG A 82 -12.66 -4.55 6.06
C ARG A 82 -13.50 -4.13 7.27
N ALA A 83 -14.47 -4.95 7.67
CA ALA A 83 -15.25 -4.70 8.89
C ALA A 83 -14.44 -4.93 10.18
N GLU A 84 -13.51 -5.90 10.19
CA GLU A 84 -12.55 -6.08 11.29
C GLU A 84 -11.54 -4.92 11.38
N VAL A 85 -11.01 -4.46 10.24
CA VAL A 85 -10.08 -3.32 10.12
C VAL A 85 -10.68 -2.03 10.66
N GLU A 86 -11.95 -1.74 10.34
CA GLU A 86 -12.66 -0.56 10.87
C GLU A 86 -12.89 -0.65 12.39
N ALA A 87 -13.08 -1.86 12.92
CA ALA A 87 -13.34 -2.10 14.34
C ALA A 87 -12.06 -2.18 15.21
N ASP A 88 -10.91 -2.52 14.62
CA ASP A 88 -9.66 -2.77 15.34
C ASP A 88 -8.47 -2.00 14.72
N ARG A 89 -8.06 -0.94 15.43
CA ARG A 89 -6.93 -0.06 15.05
C ARG A 89 -5.54 -0.73 15.10
N THR A 90 -5.46 -2.04 15.33
CA THR A 90 -4.23 -2.83 15.25
C THR A 90 -4.04 -3.52 13.89
N PHE A 91 -4.91 -3.28 12.92
CA PHE A 91 -4.67 -3.54 11.49
C PHE A 91 -4.28 -2.25 10.73
N ALA A 92 -3.45 -2.38 9.69
CA ALA A 92 -3.36 -1.35 8.66
C ALA A 92 -4.71 -1.23 7.91
N ASP A 93 -5.03 -0.03 7.45
CA ASP A 93 -6.20 0.20 6.59
C ASP A 93 -5.99 -0.46 5.21
N VAL A 94 -7.07 -0.81 4.52
CA VAL A 94 -7.00 -1.50 3.23
C VAL A 94 -7.99 -0.95 2.21
N ARG A 95 -7.51 -0.73 0.98
CA ARG A 95 -8.34 -0.54 -0.22
C ARG A 95 -8.05 -1.69 -1.17
N SER A 96 -9.01 -2.09 -2.00
CA SER A 96 -8.89 -3.30 -2.82
C SER A 96 -9.47 -3.14 -4.22
N ALA A 97 -8.86 -3.82 -5.19
CA ALA A 97 -9.40 -4.00 -6.53
C ALA A 97 -10.57 -5.01 -6.62
N SER A 98 -10.83 -5.78 -5.55
CA SER A 98 -11.51 -7.08 -5.66
C SER A 98 -10.82 -7.99 -6.67
N PHE A 99 -11.54 -8.85 -7.40
CA PHE A 99 -11.00 -9.69 -8.46
C PHE A 99 -10.44 -8.85 -9.63
N SER A 100 -9.24 -9.19 -10.08
CA SER A 100 -8.65 -8.60 -11.29
C SER A 100 -9.23 -9.24 -12.57
N LEU A 101 -9.37 -8.46 -13.64
CA LEU A 101 -9.70 -9.01 -14.97
C LEU A 101 -8.51 -9.84 -15.48
N THR A 102 -8.71 -11.14 -15.69
CA THR A 102 -7.68 -12.03 -16.22
C THR A 102 -8.26 -13.19 -17.02
N HIS A 103 -7.45 -13.80 -17.88
CA HIS A 103 -7.79 -15.00 -18.64
C HIS A 103 -7.75 -16.24 -17.72
N LEU A 104 -8.76 -17.10 -17.79
CA LEU A 104 -8.92 -18.25 -16.88
C LEU A 104 -7.71 -19.22 -16.85
N ASP A 105 -7.02 -19.39 -17.97
CA ASP A 105 -5.77 -20.16 -18.09
C ASP A 105 -4.46 -19.32 -18.06
N GLY A 106 -4.56 -18.02 -17.77
CA GLY A 106 -3.48 -17.03 -17.80
C GLY A 106 -2.83 -16.74 -16.44
N HIS A 107 -2.17 -15.59 -16.28
CA HIS A 107 -1.64 -15.14 -14.99
C HIS A 107 -2.75 -14.50 -14.13
N PRO A 108 -2.91 -14.83 -12.83
CA PRO A 108 -2.03 -15.68 -12.03
C PRO A 108 -2.46 -17.16 -11.98
N HIS A 109 -3.66 -17.51 -12.49
CA HIS A 109 -4.26 -18.85 -12.43
C HIS A 109 -3.32 -20.00 -12.81
N ARG A 110 -2.53 -19.79 -13.87
CA ARG A 110 -1.55 -20.77 -14.36
C ARG A 110 -0.53 -21.19 -13.32
N PHE A 111 -0.12 -20.25 -12.46
CA PHE A 111 0.85 -20.44 -11.39
C PHE A 111 0.20 -20.86 -10.06
N ARG A 112 -1.10 -20.56 -9.89
CA ARG A 112 -1.90 -20.94 -8.71
C ARG A 112 -2.53 -22.34 -8.81
N LYS A 113 -2.37 -23.03 -9.95
CA LYS A 113 -2.92 -24.37 -10.17
C LYS A 113 -2.45 -25.38 -9.11
N GLY A 114 -3.40 -25.86 -8.30
CA GLY A 114 -3.15 -26.78 -7.18
C GLY A 114 -3.07 -26.12 -5.81
N LEU A 115 -3.19 -24.79 -5.72
CA LEU A 115 -3.17 -24.01 -4.48
C LEU A 115 -4.59 -23.59 -4.00
N ASN A 116 -5.60 -24.43 -4.25
CA ASN A 116 -7.03 -24.11 -4.01
C ASN A 116 -7.47 -22.78 -4.65
N ASP A 117 -7.01 -22.51 -5.87
CA ASP A 117 -7.37 -21.31 -6.60
C ASP A 117 -8.88 -21.28 -6.91
N PRO A 118 -9.64 -20.27 -6.45
CA PRO A 118 -11.05 -20.16 -6.80
C PRO A 118 -11.20 -19.83 -8.29
N VAL A 119 -12.40 -20.06 -8.84
CA VAL A 119 -12.76 -19.51 -10.15
C VAL A 119 -12.95 -18.01 -9.99
N TRP A 120 -12.14 -17.19 -10.67
CA TRP A 120 -12.32 -15.75 -10.66
C TRP A 120 -13.33 -15.36 -11.75
N PRO A 121 -14.25 -14.42 -11.49
CA PRO A 121 -15.07 -13.81 -12.53
C PRO A 121 -14.18 -13.06 -13.54
N THR A 122 -14.55 -13.09 -14.82
CA THR A 122 -13.80 -12.43 -15.89
C THR A 122 -14.72 -12.06 -17.05
N ALA A 123 -14.23 -11.25 -17.98
CA ALA A 123 -14.87 -10.99 -19.28
C ALA A 123 -14.10 -11.72 -20.38
N THR A 124 -14.82 -12.49 -21.20
CA THR A 124 -14.30 -13.21 -22.38
C THR A 124 -14.71 -12.55 -23.69
N THR A 125 -15.62 -11.57 -23.64
CA THR A 125 -16.01 -10.71 -24.76
C THR A 125 -16.14 -9.24 -24.31
N VAL A 126 -16.07 -8.32 -25.28
CA VAL A 126 -16.30 -6.88 -25.04
C VAL A 126 -17.67 -6.59 -24.40
N ALA A 127 -18.70 -7.36 -24.74
CA ALA A 127 -20.05 -7.19 -24.20
C ALA A 127 -20.18 -7.52 -22.71
N GLU A 128 -19.24 -8.29 -22.15
CA GLU A 128 -19.21 -8.67 -20.73
C GLU A 128 -18.49 -7.62 -19.86
N ALA A 129 -17.78 -6.65 -20.47
CA ALA A 129 -16.96 -5.68 -19.75
C ALA A 129 -17.75 -4.84 -18.74
N ALA A 130 -18.95 -4.36 -19.12
CA ALA A 130 -19.83 -3.58 -18.25
C ALA A 130 -20.23 -4.37 -16.99
N GLY A 131 -20.69 -5.61 -17.19
CA GLY A 131 -21.09 -6.51 -16.11
C GLY A 131 -19.92 -6.87 -15.18
N PHE A 132 -18.74 -7.14 -15.76
CA PHE A 132 -17.52 -7.37 -14.97
C PHE A 132 -17.23 -6.19 -14.03
N VAL A 133 -17.29 -4.95 -14.53
CA VAL A 133 -17.05 -3.74 -13.72
C VAL A 133 -18.14 -3.52 -12.67
N ASP A 134 -19.41 -3.67 -13.05
CA ASP A 134 -20.56 -3.52 -12.14
C ASP A 134 -20.48 -4.51 -10.96
N ASP A 135 -20.09 -5.76 -11.22
CA ASP A 135 -19.89 -6.75 -10.18
C ASP A 135 -18.78 -6.33 -9.20
N ARG A 136 -17.60 -5.90 -9.67
CA ARG A 136 -16.50 -5.44 -8.79
C ARG A 136 -16.93 -4.26 -7.93
N ILE A 137 -17.70 -3.33 -8.48
CA ILE A 137 -18.25 -2.18 -7.73
C ILE A 137 -19.24 -2.66 -6.67
N SER A 138 -20.10 -3.64 -6.98
CA SER A 138 -21.05 -4.22 -6.02
C SER A 138 -20.36 -4.98 -4.87
N GLU A 139 -19.18 -5.54 -5.13
CA GLU A 139 -18.29 -6.18 -4.14
C GLU A 139 -17.54 -5.17 -3.26
N GLY A 140 -17.62 -3.87 -3.59
CA GLY A 140 -16.95 -2.79 -2.84
C GLY A 140 -15.53 -2.48 -3.30
N ALA A 141 -15.15 -2.84 -4.54
CA ALA A 141 -13.83 -2.48 -5.08
C ALA A 141 -13.64 -0.96 -5.11
N ASP A 142 -12.49 -0.49 -4.62
CA ASP A 142 -12.15 0.94 -4.57
C ASP A 142 -11.69 1.45 -5.95
N TYR A 143 -10.95 0.61 -6.69
CA TYR A 143 -10.48 0.77 -8.07
C TYR A 143 -10.63 -0.58 -8.82
N ILE A 144 -10.36 -0.62 -10.13
CA ILE A 144 -10.39 -1.86 -10.94
C ILE A 144 -8.96 -2.29 -11.28
N LYS A 145 -8.66 -3.59 -11.30
CA LYS A 145 -7.39 -4.15 -11.78
C LYS A 145 -7.61 -4.96 -13.05
N VAL A 146 -6.73 -4.81 -14.04
CA VAL A 146 -6.66 -5.65 -15.24
C VAL A 146 -5.27 -6.29 -15.38
N ILE A 147 -5.20 -7.51 -15.94
CA ILE A 147 -3.94 -8.26 -16.11
C ILE A 147 -3.59 -8.43 -17.59
N ALA A 148 -2.67 -7.59 -18.10
CA ALA A 148 -2.07 -7.75 -19.42
C ALA A 148 -0.73 -8.50 -19.28
N GLU A 149 -0.78 -9.83 -19.33
CA GLU A 149 0.38 -10.71 -19.12
C GLU A 149 0.38 -11.86 -20.14
N SER A 150 1.16 -11.70 -21.20
CA SER A 150 1.32 -12.66 -22.29
C SER A 150 2.39 -13.73 -22.02
N GLY A 151 3.13 -13.64 -20.92
CA GLY A 151 4.31 -14.45 -20.60
C GLY A 151 5.63 -13.89 -21.14
N GLY A 152 5.59 -12.80 -21.92
CA GLY A 152 6.72 -12.30 -22.69
C GLY A 152 7.95 -11.96 -21.84
N ALA A 153 7.75 -11.31 -20.69
CA ALA A 153 8.81 -10.91 -19.77
C ALA A 153 9.60 -12.11 -19.19
N PHE A 154 9.04 -13.32 -19.26
CA PHE A 154 9.63 -14.56 -18.76
C PHE A 154 10.05 -15.53 -19.89
N GLY A 155 9.97 -15.09 -21.16
CA GLY A 155 10.37 -15.89 -22.32
C GLY A 155 9.43 -17.07 -22.64
N PHE A 156 8.18 -17.03 -22.21
CA PHE A 156 7.15 -18.02 -22.57
C PHE A 156 5.87 -17.34 -23.10
N GLN A 157 4.86 -18.15 -23.44
CA GLN A 157 3.55 -17.66 -23.87
C GLN A 157 2.46 -18.15 -22.92
N LEU A 158 1.57 -17.23 -22.55
CA LEU A 158 0.36 -17.48 -21.78
C LEU A 158 -0.88 -17.07 -22.57
N PRO A 159 -2.01 -17.79 -22.42
CA PRO A 159 -3.33 -17.25 -22.70
C PRO A 159 -3.55 -15.97 -21.88
N HIS A 160 -3.97 -14.89 -22.54
CA HIS A 160 -4.15 -13.57 -21.97
C HIS A 160 -5.46 -12.96 -22.48
N VAL A 161 -5.92 -11.89 -21.81
CA VAL A 161 -7.14 -11.18 -22.22
C VAL A 161 -6.81 -10.32 -23.46
N PRO A 162 -7.60 -10.38 -24.55
CA PRO A 162 -7.40 -9.51 -25.71
C PRO A 162 -7.52 -8.02 -25.39
N LEU A 163 -6.74 -7.19 -26.08
CA LEU A 163 -6.66 -5.75 -25.85
C LEU A 163 -8.03 -5.04 -25.95
N GLU A 164 -8.90 -5.49 -26.86
CA GLU A 164 -10.24 -4.94 -27.02
C GLU A 164 -11.12 -5.13 -25.78
N ILE A 165 -10.90 -6.19 -25.00
CA ILE A 165 -11.61 -6.43 -23.73
C ILE A 165 -11.00 -5.57 -22.61
N HIS A 166 -9.67 -5.44 -22.57
CA HIS A 166 -9.01 -4.50 -21.66
C HIS A 166 -9.52 -3.07 -21.86
N ALA A 167 -9.52 -2.58 -23.09
CA ALA A 167 -10.00 -1.23 -23.44
C ALA A 167 -11.50 -1.05 -23.10
N ALA A 168 -12.33 -2.08 -23.32
CA ALA A 168 -13.73 -2.05 -22.93
C ALA A 168 -13.92 -1.96 -21.40
N VAL A 169 -13.18 -2.76 -20.62
CA VAL A 169 -13.23 -2.71 -19.15
C VAL A 169 -12.70 -1.37 -18.62
N ILE A 170 -11.66 -0.79 -19.24
CA ILE A 170 -11.17 0.54 -18.88
C ILE A 170 -12.25 1.61 -19.11
N ALA A 171 -12.86 1.63 -20.30
CA ALA A 171 -13.93 2.58 -20.63
C ALA A 171 -15.15 2.46 -19.71
N GLU A 172 -15.58 1.23 -19.38
CA GLU A 172 -16.72 0.97 -18.48
C GLU A 172 -16.41 1.34 -17.02
N ALA A 173 -15.16 1.18 -16.56
CA ALA A 173 -14.69 1.64 -15.26
C ALA A 173 -14.68 3.18 -15.17
N HIS A 174 -14.11 3.85 -16.17
CA HIS A 174 -14.09 5.31 -16.27
C HIS A 174 -15.50 5.91 -16.34
N ALA A 175 -16.42 5.29 -17.08
CA ALA A 175 -17.83 5.69 -17.12
C ALA A 175 -18.54 5.64 -15.76
N ARG A 176 -18.00 4.87 -14.79
CA ARG A 176 -18.48 4.75 -13.41
C ARG A 176 -17.58 5.47 -12.40
N GLY A 177 -16.63 6.28 -12.86
CA GLY A 177 -15.72 7.04 -12.02
C GLY A 177 -14.70 6.18 -11.25
N LYS A 178 -14.38 4.97 -11.75
CA LYS A 178 -13.38 4.08 -11.16
C LYS A 178 -12.06 4.17 -11.92
N MET A 179 -11.00 4.40 -11.17
CA MET A 179 -9.61 4.31 -11.62
C MET A 179 -9.27 2.86 -11.98
N VAL A 180 -8.39 2.66 -12.98
CA VAL A 180 -7.93 1.34 -13.41
C VAL A 180 -6.42 1.21 -13.27
N MET A 181 -6.00 0.10 -12.66
CA MET A 181 -4.61 -0.36 -12.60
C MET A 181 -4.40 -1.49 -13.61
N ALA A 182 -3.32 -1.46 -14.38
CA ALA A 182 -2.87 -2.61 -15.17
C ALA A 182 -1.73 -3.35 -14.48
N HIS A 183 -1.65 -4.66 -14.66
CA HIS A 183 -0.38 -5.39 -14.66
C HIS A 183 0.13 -5.37 -16.10
N ALA A 184 1.39 -4.99 -16.31
CA ALA A 184 2.10 -5.10 -17.59
C ALA A 184 3.60 -5.27 -17.30
N MET A 185 4.24 -6.29 -17.89
CA MET A 185 5.67 -6.60 -17.61
C MET A 185 6.57 -6.54 -18.86
N THR A 186 6.00 -6.32 -20.04
CA THR A 186 6.73 -6.02 -21.27
C THR A 186 6.51 -4.58 -21.74
N LEU A 187 7.46 -4.06 -22.53
CA LEU A 187 7.30 -2.76 -23.21
C LEU A 187 6.00 -2.74 -24.05
N HIS A 188 5.70 -3.83 -24.74
CA HIS A 188 4.53 -3.93 -25.62
C HIS A 188 3.20 -3.85 -24.86
N GLU A 189 3.06 -4.60 -23.77
CA GLU A 189 1.87 -4.53 -22.89
C GLU A 189 1.74 -3.14 -22.26
N THR A 190 2.87 -2.52 -21.89
CA THR A 190 2.91 -1.16 -21.34
C THR A 190 2.36 -0.14 -22.35
N GLU A 191 2.83 -0.17 -23.60
CA GLU A 191 2.30 0.67 -24.68
C GLU A 191 0.79 0.46 -24.87
N GLN A 192 0.34 -0.79 -24.94
CA GLN A 192 -1.06 -1.13 -25.12
C GLN A 192 -1.96 -0.63 -23.99
N MET A 193 -1.53 -0.77 -22.73
CA MET A 193 -2.33 -0.34 -21.58
C MET A 193 -2.36 1.20 -21.43
N VAL A 194 -1.26 1.88 -21.75
CA VAL A 194 -1.24 3.36 -21.82
C VAL A 194 -2.15 3.87 -22.93
N ASP A 195 -2.11 3.27 -24.12
CA ASP A 195 -2.96 3.65 -25.26
C ASP A 195 -4.45 3.32 -25.03
N ALA A 196 -4.75 2.27 -24.25
CA ALA A 196 -6.10 1.95 -23.80
C ALA A 196 -6.63 2.88 -22.69
N GLY A 197 -5.79 3.77 -22.15
CA GLY A 197 -6.17 4.78 -21.16
C GLY A 197 -6.15 4.31 -19.71
N VAL A 198 -5.27 3.36 -19.33
CA VAL A 198 -5.09 2.99 -17.92
C VAL A 198 -4.62 4.19 -17.07
N ASP A 199 -5.08 4.31 -15.82
CA ASP A 199 -4.65 5.39 -14.93
C ASP A 199 -3.27 5.12 -14.31
N GLY A 200 -2.99 3.85 -13.99
CA GLY A 200 -1.75 3.43 -13.36
C GLY A 200 -1.23 2.07 -13.84
N LEU A 201 0.08 1.98 -14.01
CA LEU A 201 0.81 0.74 -14.28
C LEU A 201 1.30 0.14 -12.96
N ALA A 202 1.14 -1.16 -12.77
CA ALA A 202 1.71 -1.91 -11.68
C ALA A 202 2.67 -2.99 -12.22
N HIS A 203 3.83 -3.08 -11.57
CA HIS A 203 5.09 -3.50 -12.17
C HIS A 203 5.58 -2.53 -13.25
N LEU A 204 6.86 -2.66 -13.58
CA LEU A 204 7.51 -1.96 -14.67
C LEU A 204 8.06 -2.98 -15.66
N PHE A 205 7.99 -2.67 -16.95
CA PHE A 205 8.63 -3.50 -17.96
C PHE A 205 10.15 -3.54 -17.77
N ALA A 206 10.71 -4.73 -17.99
CA ALA A 206 12.15 -4.98 -17.85
C ALA A 206 12.67 -6.00 -18.89
N ASP A 207 11.86 -6.33 -19.89
CA ASP A 207 12.20 -7.18 -21.04
C ASP A 207 13.18 -6.50 -22.02
N THR A 208 13.14 -5.17 -22.08
CA THR A 208 14.02 -4.32 -22.89
C THR A 208 14.33 -3.00 -22.17
N ALA A 209 15.37 -2.30 -22.64
CA ALA A 209 15.64 -0.93 -22.20
C ALA A 209 14.52 0.00 -22.69
N HIS A 210 14.19 1.02 -21.88
CA HIS A 210 13.27 2.07 -22.30
C HIS A 210 13.84 2.89 -23.46
N THR A 211 12.94 3.53 -24.19
CA THR A 211 13.25 4.57 -25.17
C THR A 211 12.62 5.90 -24.72
N PRO A 212 13.03 7.06 -25.28
CA PRO A 212 12.35 8.33 -25.00
C PRO A 212 10.85 8.29 -25.31
N GLU A 213 10.46 7.59 -26.39
CA GLU A 213 9.08 7.54 -26.87
C GLU A 213 8.11 6.92 -25.86
N ILE A 214 8.49 5.84 -25.17
CA ILE A 214 7.63 5.25 -24.12
C ILE A 214 7.58 6.11 -22.86
N VAL A 215 8.67 6.78 -22.50
CA VAL A 215 8.71 7.71 -21.36
C VAL A 215 7.80 8.91 -21.63
N ASP A 216 7.90 9.50 -22.82
CA ASP A 216 7.05 10.61 -23.27
C ASP A 216 5.58 10.18 -23.41
N ARG A 217 5.31 8.94 -23.86
CA ARG A 217 3.95 8.38 -23.94
C ARG A 217 3.30 8.27 -22.56
N ILE A 218 3.99 7.66 -21.59
CA ILE A 218 3.51 7.53 -20.20
C ILE A 218 3.27 8.90 -19.57
N ALA A 219 4.20 9.85 -19.74
CA ALA A 219 4.08 11.21 -19.23
C ALA A 219 2.92 11.98 -19.87
N SER A 220 2.77 11.91 -21.19
CA SER A 220 1.73 12.63 -21.93
C SER A 220 0.32 12.10 -21.63
N ALA A 221 0.20 10.79 -21.34
CA ALA A 221 -1.04 10.17 -20.92
C ALA A 221 -1.35 10.36 -19.41
N ASN A 222 -0.45 11.01 -18.65
CA ASN A 222 -0.57 11.21 -17.19
C ASN A 222 -0.71 9.90 -16.39
N VAL A 223 -0.16 8.79 -16.90
CA VAL A 223 -0.20 7.48 -16.23
C VAL A 223 0.85 7.44 -15.12
N PHE A 224 0.46 7.00 -13.93
CA PHE A 224 1.43 6.79 -12.83
C PHE A 224 1.99 5.37 -12.83
N VAL A 225 3.14 5.15 -12.20
CA VAL A 225 3.84 3.86 -12.23
C VAL A 225 4.14 3.38 -10.82
N VAL A 226 3.73 2.15 -10.52
CA VAL A 226 4.09 1.41 -9.30
C VAL A 226 5.04 0.28 -9.70
N PRO A 227 6.37 0.51 -9.71
CA PRO A 227 7.30 -0.34 -10.45
C PRO A 227 7.63 -1.66 -9.77
N THR A 228 7.40 -1.76 -8.45
CA THR A 228 7.69 -2.94 -7.62
C THR A 228 9.11 -3.48 -7.85
N LEU A 229 10.12 -2.71 -7.46
CA LEU A 229 11.52 -3.12 -7.60
C LEU A 229 11.90 -4.25 -6.65
N THR A 230 11.29 -4.38 -5.46
CA THR A 230 11.59 -5.49 -4.53
C THR A 230 11.31 -6.89 -5.09
N PRO A 231 10.15 -7.21 -5.70
CA PRO A 231 9.94 -8.51 -6.33
C PRO A 231 10.79 -8.66 -7.61
N LEU A 232 11.07 -7.58 -8.35
CA LEU A 232 12.00 -7.65 -9.48
C LEU A 232 13.42 -8.03 -9.03
N ALA A 233 13.91 -7.47 -7.92
CA ALA A 233 15.18 -7.85 -7.31
C ALA A 233 15.23 -9.34 -6.95
N SER A 234 14.12 -9.90 -6.43
CA SER A 234 13.96 -11.33 -6.18
C SER A 234 13.92 -12.16 -7.48
N LEU A 235 13.21 -11.69 -8.51
CA LEU A 235 13.17 -12.32 -9.83
C LEU A 235 14.55 -12.40 -10.49
N VAL A 236 15.41 -11.39 -10.32
CA VAL A 236 16.79 -11.41 -10.83
C VAL A 236 17.83 -12.00 -9.87
N GLY A 237 17.42 -12.41 -8.65
CA GLY A 237 18.30 -13.09 -7.69
C GLY A 237 19.27 -12.18 -6.93
N LEU A 238 18.94 -10.90 -6.73
CA LEU A 238 19.76 -9.94 -5.97
C LEU A 238 19.57 -10.09 -4.46
N SER A 239 20.63 -9.77 -3.69
CA SER A 239 20.64 -9.88 -2.22
C SER A 239 19.86 -8.81 -1.48
N HIS A 240 19.28 -7.81 -2.17
CA HIS A 240 18.68 -6.62 -1.53
C HIS A 240 17.71 -6.97 -0.39
N SER A 241 16.81 -7.92 -0.62
CA SER A 241 15.86 -8.37 0.40
C SER A 241 16.51 -9.21 1.50
N THR A 242 17.58 -9.96 1.19
CA THR A 242 18.42 -10.65 2.18
C THR A 242 19.12 -9.66 3.10
N ASP A 243 19.71 -8.60 2.54
CA ASP A 243 20.40 -7.54 3.30
C ASP A 243 19.40 -6.79 4.21
N LEU A 244 18.20 -6.49 3.70
CA LEU A 244 17.09 -5.95 4.49
C LEU A 244 16.65 -6.90 5.62
N ALA A 245 16.61 -8.22 5.37
CA ALA A 245 16.25 -9.23 6.36
C ALA A 245 17.30 -9.41 7.48
N GLN A 246 18.54 -8.97 7.28
CA GLN A 246 19.59 -8.98 8.30
C GLN A 246 19.71 -7.65 9.08
N ASP A 247 19.06 -6.57 8.64
CA ASP A 247 19.04 -5.32 9.41
C ASP A 247 18.35 -5.57 10.77
N PRO A 248 18.99 -5.26 11.93
CA PRO A 248 18.39 -5.50 13.23
C PRO A 248 17.01 -4.87 13.40
N ARG A 249 16.76 -3.71 12.77
CA ARG A 249 15.48 -2.97 12.82
C ARG A 249 14.34 -3.72 12.12
N VAL A 250 14.67 -4.70 11.28
CA VAL A 250 13.75 -5.60 10.57
C VAL A 250 13.77 -6.99 11.20
N ALA A 251 14.94 -7.56 11.41
CA ALA A 251 15.13 -8.91 11.94
C ALA A 251 14.50 -9.12 13.32
N GLU A 252 14.47 -8.09 14.18
CA GLU A 252 13.84 -8.16 15.51
C GLU A 252 12.30 -8.09 15.46
N LYS A 253 11.72 -7.71 14.33
CA LYS A 253 10.26 -7.55 14.13
C LYS A 253 9.60 -8.66 13.32
N LEU A 254 10.39 -9.48 12.61
CA LEU A 254 9.87 -10.58 11.79
C LEU A 254 9.97 -11.93 12.52
N SER A 255 9.03 -12.83 12.23
CA SER A 255 9.19 -14.23 12.62
C SER A 255 10.37 -14.86 11.87
N PRO A 256 10.98 -15.96 12.38
CA PRO A 256 12.03 -16.67 11.67
C PRO A 256 11.64 -17.12 10.25
N GLU A 257 10.37 -17.48 10.06
CA GLU A 257 9.80 -17.88 8.76
C GLU A 257 9.71 -16.69 7.80
N LEU A 258 9.15 -15.56 8.24
CA LEU A 258 9.03 -14.33 7.44
C LEU A 258 10.41 -13.77 7.08
N ARG A 259 11.38 -13.83 8.01
CA ARG A 259 12.76 -13.42 7.74
C ARG A 259 13.47 -14.34 6.75
N ALA A 260 13.23 -15.66 6.82
CA ALA A 260 13.73 -16.60 5.83
C ALA A 260 13.10 -16.38 4.45
N HIS A 261 11.79 -16.09 4.40
CA HIS A 261 11.07 -15.79 3.17
C HIS A 261 11.52 -14.48 2.50
N LEU A 262 11.73 -13.42 3.29
CA LEU A 262 12.33 -12.16 2.82
C LEU A 262 13.78 -12.35 2.34
N SER A 263 14.48 -13.37 2.85
CA SER A 263 15.84 -13.72 2.39
C SER A 263 15.87 -14.62 1.14
N ASP A 264 14.75 -15.23 0.74
CA ASP A 264 14.66 -16.10 -0.44
C ASP A 264 14.56 -15.29 -1.74
N THR A 265 14.93 -15.89 -2.86
CA THR A 265 14.85 -15.26 -4.20
C THR A 265 14.35 -16.28 -5.24
N PHE A 266 13.87 -15.78 -6.38
CA PHE A 266 13.54 -16.64 -7.51
C PHE A 266 14.75 -16.92 -8.41
N GLY A 267 15.54 -15.89 -8.75
CA GLY A 267 16.69 -16.02 -9.67
C GLY A 267 16.30 -16.55 -11.06
N ALA A 268 15.14 -16.14 -11.57
CA ALA A 268 14.53 -16.61 -12.81
C ALA A 268 14.81 -15.70 -14.02
N LEU A 269 15.18 -14.43 -13.80
CA LEU A 269 15.45 -13.43 -14.84
C LEU A 269 16.93 -12.96 -14.84
N PRO A 270 17.47 -12.47 -15.97
CA PRO A 270 18.81 -11.91 -16.03
C PRO A 270 18.96 -10.64 -15.19
N ALA A 271 20.11 -10.49 -14.49
CA ALA A 271 20.42 -9.31 -13.67
C ALA A 271 20.26 -7.96 -14.39
N SER A 272 20.52 -7.92 -15.71
CA SER A 272 20.36 -6.71 -16.52
C SER A 272 18.92 -6.16 -16.53
N HIS A 273 17.91 -6.97 -16.25
CA HIS A 273 16.51 -6.51 -16.17
C HIS A 273 16.34 -5.51 -15.02
N PHE A 274 17.08 -5.68 -13.92
CA PHE A 274 17.07 -4.75 -12.80
C PHE A 274 17.77 -3.43 -13.13
N ASP A 275 18.92 -3.48 -13.82
CA ASP A 275 19.62 -2.28 -14.29
C ASP A 275 18.75 -1.47 -15.27
N MET A 276 18.04 -2.14 -16.18
CA MET A 276 17.10 -1.52 -17.09
C MET A 276 15.92 -0.87 -16.33
N ALA A 277 15.34 -1.56 -15.35
CA ALA A 277 14.26 -0.99 -14.53
C ALA A 277 14.69 0.25 -13.73
N LEU A 278 15.87 0.23 -13.10
CA LEU A 278 16.43 1.40 -12.42
C LEU A 278 16.62 2.59 -13.38
N ALA A 279 17.16 2.34 -14.58
CA ALA A 279 17.34 3.37 -15.59
C ALA A 279 16.00 3.95 -16.09
N THR A 280 14.99 3.09 -16.29
CA THR A 280 13.64 3.49 -16.70
C THR A 280 12.95 4.35 -15.64
N ILE A 281 13.04 3.99 -14.36
CA ILE A 281 12.49 4.79 -13.25
C ILE A 281 13.18 6.16 -13.15
N ALA A 282 14.50 6.19 -13.35
CA ALA A 282 15.25 7.45 -13.38
C ALA A 282 14.80 8.37 -14.54
N ALA A 283 14.46 7.80 -15.70
CA ALA A 283 13.94 8.53 -16.86
C ALA A 283 12.50 9.01 -16.65
N LEU A 284 11.61 8.15 -16.16
CA LEU A 284 10.21 8.48 -15.81
C LEU A 284 10.15 9.63 -14.80
N ARG A 285 10.99 9.58 -13.74
CA ARG A 285 11.13 10.68 -12.78
C ARG A 285 11.55 11.99 -13.45
N GLN A 286 12.52 11.95 -14.37
CA GLN A 286 13.01 13.15 -15.08
C GLN A 286 11.94 13.76 -16.00
N ALA A 287 11.08 12.92 -16.58
CA ALA A 287 9.91 13.35 -17.36
C ALA A 287 8.74 13.85 -16.49
N GLY A 288 8.85 13.79 -15.16
CA GLY A 288 7.79 14.23 -14.24
C GLY A 288 6.64 13.23 -14.06
N VAL A 289 6.85 11.97 -14.45
CA VAL A 289 5.90 10.88 -14.18
C VAL A 289 5.84 10.61 -12.68
N ASP A 290 4.63 10.46 -12.15
CA ASP A 290 4.42 10.04 -10.76
C ASP A 290 4.80 8.57 -10.59
N VAL A 291 6.01 8.33 -10.07
CA VAL A 291 6.44 6.98 -9.64
C VAL A 291 6.11 6.81 -8.16
N ILE A 292 5.35 5.77 -7.84
CA ILE A 292 4.77 5.47 -6.53
C ILE A 292 5.36 4.18 -5.98
N ALA A 293 5.67 4.13 -4.68
CA ALA A 293 6.22 2.94 -4.04
C ALA A 293 5.12 1.89 -3.78
N GLY A 294 5.38 0.65 -4.19
CA GLY A 294 4.57 -0.52 -3.87
C GLY A 294 5.41 -1.78 -3.99
N THR A 295 5.07 -2.84 -3.26
CA THR A 295 6.02 -3.95 -3.03
C THR A 295 5.65 -5.29 -3.68
N ASP A 296 4.41 -5.44 -4.15
CA ASP A 296 3.81 -6.74 -4.47
C ASP A 296 3.94 -7.75 -3.30
N ALA A 297 3.94 -7.25 -2.06
CA ALA A 297 3.97 -8.11 -0.89
C ALA A 297 2.67 -8.94 -0.83
N ALA A 298 2.86 -10.24 -0.68
CA ALA A 298 1.79 -11.22 -0.62
C ALA A 298 2.08 -12.26 0.48
N ALA A 299 1.24 -13.29 0.53
CA ALA A 299 1.59 -14.57 1.15
C ALA A 299 2.91 -15.15 0.59
N LEU A 300 3.40 -16.23 1.21
CA LEU A 300 4.69 -16.88 0.95
C LEU A 300 4.93 -17.38 -0.50
N THR A 301 4.03 -17.10 -1.43
CA THR A 301 4.12 -17.33 -2.87
C THR A 301 5.07 -16.38 -3.60
N VAL A 302 5.25 -15.14 -3.16
CA VAL A 302 6.18 -14.16 -3.79
C VAL A 302 7.45 -14.07 -2.95
N ARG A 303 8.53 -14.75 -3.38
CA ARG A 303 9.80 -14.82 -2.62
C ARG A 303 10.46 -13.45 -2.51
N GLY A 304 11.15 -13.20 -1.40
CA GLY A 304 11.98 -11.99 -1.25
C GLY A 304 11.20 -10.72 -0.98
N VAL A 305 9.91 -10.82 -0.62
CA VAL A 305 9.09 -9.70 -0.16
C VAL A 305 8.34 -10.05 1.13
N THR A 306 7.98 -9.05 1.92
CA THR A 306 7.08 -9.22 3.07
C THR A 306 6.45 -7.89 3.48
N HIS A 307 5.21 -7.94 3.97
CA HIS A 307 4.41 -6.77 4.31
C HIS A 307 5.10 -5.85 5.31
N GLY A 308 4.95 -4.54 5.10
CA GLY A 308 5.60 -3.51 5.89
C GLY A 308 7.10 -3.36 5.63
N ALA A 309 7.90 -4.41 5.83
CA ALA A 309 9.36 -4.32 5.73
C ALA A 309 9.83 -4.01 4.30
N SER A 310 9.26 -4.69 3.29
CA SER A 310 9.67 -4.50 1.89
C SER A 310 9.46 -3.07 1.39
N LEU A 311 8.52 -2.30 1.93
CA LEU A 311 8.31 -0.91 1.51
C LEU A 311 9.53 -0.04 1.86
N HIS A 312 10.20 -0.30 2.98
CA HIS A 312 11.48 0.33 3.31
C HIS A 312 12.60 -0.09 2.35
N GLY A 313 12.53 -1.32 1.82
CA GLY A 313 13.40 -1.80 0.74
C GLY A 313 13.14 -1.08 -0.58
N GLU A 314 11.89 -0.95 -0.99
CA GLU A 314 11.47 -0.24 -2.22
C GLU A 314 11.92 1.23 -2.19
N LEU A 315 11.75 1.90 -1.04
CA LEU A 315 12.22 3.28 -0.83
C LEU A 315 13.74 3.43 -0.93
N GLN A 316 14.52 2.41 -0.54
CA GLN A 316 15.97 2.41 -0.76
C GLN A 316 16.33 2.26 -2.24
N LEU A 317 15.59 1.42 -2.97
CA LEU A 317 15.77 1.22 -4.41
C LEU A 317 15.39 2.47 -5.22
N PHE A 318 14.39 3.24 -4.79
CA PHE A 318 14.06 4.54 -5.39
C PHE A 318 15.23 5.52 -5.23
N VAL A 319 15.87 5.56 -4.06
CA VAL A 319 17.08 6.37 -3.85
C VAL A 319 18.26 5.88 -4.71
N GLN A 320 18.41 4.57 -4.91
CA GLN A 320 19.37 4.00 -5.86
C GLN A 320 19.07 4.39 -7.31
N ALA A 321 17.79 4.49 -7.70
CA ALA A 321 17.33 5.03 -8.98
C ALA A 321 17.43 6.57 -9.10
N GLY A 322 18.06 7.25 -8.12
CA GLY A 322 18.35 8.68 -8.17
C GLY A 322 17.26 9.60 -7.59
N PHE A 323 16.29 9.05 -6.85
CA PHE A 323 15.35 9.87 -6.06
C PHE A 323 16.07 10.43 -4.84
N SER A 324 15.76 11.67 -4.45
CA SER A 324 16.10 12.14 -3.11
C SER A 324 15.27 11.38 -2.05
N PRO A 325 15.75 11.28 -0.80
CA PRO A 325 14.98 10.65 0.27
C PRO A 325 13.60 11.29 0.51
N ALA A 326 13.42 12.57 0.19
CA ALA A 326 12.13 13.26 0.27
C ALA A 326 11.18 12.89 -0.88
N GLU A 327 11.70 12.70 -2.11
CA GLU A 327 10.92 12.18 -3.24
C GLU A 327 10.47 10.74 -2.98
N ALA A 328 11.36 9.89 -2.45
CA ALA A 328 11.01 8.53 -2.05
C ALA A 328 9.95 8.52 -0.92
N LEU A 329 10.13 9.26 0.18
CA LEU A 329 9.11 9.32 1.23
C LEU A 329 7.75 9.86 0.73
N ARG A 330 7.76 10.80 -0.22
CA ARG A 330 6.54 11.28 -0.87
C ARG A 330 5.84 10.20 -1.70
N SER A 331 6.60 9.36 -2.41
CA SER A 331 6.07 8.27 -3.24
C SER A 331 5.39 7.14 -2.44
N ALA A 332 5.53 7.12 -1.12
CA ALA A 332 4.82 6.25 -0.18
C ALA A 332 3.89 7.01 0.78
N THR A 333 3.59 8.30 0.53
CA THR A 333 2.72 9.12 1.39
C THR A 333 1.79 10.02 0.58
N SER A 334 2.09 11.33 0.47
CA SER A 334 1.16 12.32 -0.12
C SER A 334 0.90 12.08 -1.60
N LEU A 335 1.85 11.52 -2.35
CA LEU A 335 1.66 11.24 -3.77
C LEU A 335 0.74 10.04 -4.00
N THR A 336 0.93 8.95 -3.25
CA THR A 336 0.04 7.78 -3.27
C THR A 336 -1.37 8.19 -2.86
N ALA A 337 -1.50 8.93 -1.75
CA ALA A 337 -2.79 9.42 -1.29
C ALA A 337 -3.49 10.33 -2.32
N ARG A 338 -2.73 11.15 -3.05
CA ARG A 338 -3.24 12.01 -4.13
C ARG A 338 -3.71 11.22 -5.35
N ARG A 339 -2.95 10.22 -5.81
CA ARG A 339 -3.34 9.40 -6.99
C ARG A 339 -4.52 8.47 -6.70
N PHE A 340 -4.59 7.89 -5.49
CA PHE A 340 -5.66 6.96 -5.09
C PHE A 340 -6.85 7.62 -4.36
N GLY A 341 -6.92 8.97 -4.30
CA GLY A 341 -8.06 9.69 -3.70
C GLY A 341 -8.19 9.55 -2.17
N LEU A 342 -7.12 9.20 -1.46
CA LEU A 342 -7.09 8.96 -0.01
C LEU A 342 -6.96 10.29 0.76
N HIS A 343 -7.99 11.13 0.65
CA HIS A 343 -8.00 12.50 1.18
C HIS A 343 -7.83 12.57 2.71
N ASP A 344 -8.12 11.49 3.43
CA ASP A 344 -7.98 11.33 4.88
C ASP A 344 -6.63 10.72 5.33
N ARG A 345 -5.71 10.50 4.37
CA ARG A 345 -4.32 10.07 4.59
C ARG A 345 -3.29 11.10 4.10
N ALA A 346 -3.71 12.08 3.30
CA ALA A 346 -2.84 13.12 2.77
C ALA A 346 -2.56 14.23 3.80
N ALA A 347 -1.32 14.33 4.27
CA ALA A 347 -0.90 15.49 5.06
C ALA A 347 -0.80 16.73 4.16
N SER A 348 -1.75 17.66 4.31
CA SER A 348 -1.66 18.99 3.71
C SER A 348 -1.66 20.06 4.80
N SER A 349 -0.67 20.95 4.76
CA SER A 349 -0.50 22.06 5.72
C SER A 349 -1.58 23.16 5.63
N LYS A 350 -2.65 22.91 4.85
CA LYS A 350 -3.85 23.77 4.74
C LYS A 350 -5.11 23.12 5.33
N ALA A 351 -5.08 21.85 5.71
CA ALA A 351 -6.25 21.12 6.22
C ALA A 351 -6.00 20.58 7.64
N CYS A 352 -6.28 21.40 8.66
CA CYS A 352 -6.60 20.85 9.98
C CYS A 352 -7.86 19.97 9.85
N GLY A 353 -7.84 18.76 10.43
CA GLY A 353 -9.01 17.88 10.52
C GLY A 353 -9.11 16.71 9.52
N GLN A 354 -8.03 16.29 8.84
CA GLN A 354 -8.09 15.20 7.84
C GLN A 354 -6.99 14.11 7.96
N ILE A 355 -6.38 13.87 9.13
CA ILE A 355 -5.25 12.93 9.23
C ILE A 355 -5.37 12.05 10.48
N SER A 356 -5.60 10.75 10.30
CA SER A 356 -5.87 9.80 11.40
C SER A 356 -4.81 8.73 11.67
N SER A 357 -3.73 8.68 10.88
CA SER A 357 -2.65 7.70 11.03
C SER A 357 -1.25 8.32 10.95
N TRP A 358 -0.54 8.30 12.08
CA TRP A 358 0.92 8.43 12.17
C TRP A 358 1.42 7.23 12.96
N SER A 359 2.40 6.50 12.41
CA SER A 359 2.97 5.33 13.09
C SER A 359 4.48 5.20 12.93
N THR A 360 5.11 6.07 12.12
CA THR A 360 6.54 5.96 11.80
C THR A 360 7.33 7.07 12.49
N VAL A 361 7.92 6.69 13.63
CA VAL A 361 8.96 7.45 14.33
C VAL A 361 10.30 6.87 13.90
N ILE A 362 10.97 7.47 12.91
CA ILE A 362 12.29 6.97 12.46
C ILE A 362 13.37 7.43 13.45
N PRO A 363 14.09 6.51 14.13
CA PRO A 363 15.21 6.86 15.00
C PRO A 363 16.43 7.31 14.19
N PRO A 364 17.36 8.08 14.78
CA PRO A 364 18.53 8.58 14.07
C PRO A 364 19.52 7.44 13.76
N ARG A 365 20.37 7.64 12.73
CA ARG A 365 21.42 6.66 12.37
C ARG A 365 22.36 6.41 13.56
N PRO A 366 22.80 5.16 13.82
CA PRO A 366 23.92 4.92 14.72
C PRO A 366 25.18 5.59 14.15
N SER A 367 25.77 6.51 14.89
CA SER A 367 26.97 7.23 14.45
C SER A 367 28.24 6.39 14.67
N THR A 368 28.53 5.45 13.77
CA THR A 368 29.85 4.82 13.68
C THR A 368 30.82 5.74 12.93
N THR A 369 31.56 6.57 13.67
CA THR A 369 33.00 6.87 13.45
C THR A 369 33.48 7.81 14.55
N ALA A 370 34.24 7.30 15.50
CA ALA A 370 34.99 8.11 16.46
C ALA A 370 36.40 8.40 15.90
N CYS A 371 36.55 9.50 15.15
CA CYS A 371 37.88 10.02 14.80
C CYS A 371 38.19 11.28 15.62
N ARG A 372 38.98 11.12 16.68
CA ARG A 372 39.62 12.24 17.38
C ARG A 372 40.66 12.87 16.45
N PHE A 373 40.58 14.17 16.22
CA PHE A 373 41.75 14.95 15.79
C PHE A 373 42.35 15.70 16.98
N ALA A 374 43.65 15.51 17.18
CA ALA A 374 44.43 16.19 18.20
C ALA A 374 44.73 17.64 17.77
N ARG A 375 44.80 18.56 18.74
CA ARG A 375 45.37 19.90 18.54
C ARG A 375 46.82 19.94 19.02
N SER A 376 47.73 20.20 18.09
CA SER A 376 48.86 21.12 18.31
C SER A 376 48.48 22.48 17.68
N GLY A 377 49.05 23.63 18.04
CA GLY A 377 49.98 23.97 19.12
C GLY A 377 50.21 25.49 19.14
N ASP A 378 50.70 25.99 20.28
CA ASP A 378 51.32 27.31 20.53
C ASP A 378 50.56 28.66 20.35
N ARG A 379 50.38 29.30 21.52
CA ARG A 379 50.78 30.67 21.93
C ARG A 379 50.00 31.93 21.50
N ALA A 380 49.79 32.77 22.52
CA ALA A 380 49.30 34.16 22.47
C ALA A 380 50.49 35.17 22.48
N PRO A 381 50.30 36.51 22.54
CA PRO A 381 49.86 37.16 23.80
C PRO A 381 49.00 38.46 23.72
N ALA A 382 48.20 38.63 24.78
CA ALA A 382 47.87 39.85 25.54
C ALA A 382 47.74 41.27 24.91
N SER A 383 46.61 41.93 25.24
CA SER A 383 46.64 43.18 26.04
C SER A 383 45.27 43.48 26.70
N ARG A 384 45.26 44.38 27.69
CA ARG A 384 44.20 44.77 28.67
C ARG A 384 44.16 46.33 28.73
N PRO A 385 43.25 47.03 29.45
CA PRO A 385 41.88 46.69 29.94
C PRO A 385 40.85 47.89 29.95
N HIS A 386 39.63 47.62 30.46
CA HIS A 386 38.81 48.50 31.37
C HIS A 386 38.00 49.73 30.83
N PRO A 387 36.97 50.25 31.57
CA PRO A 387 35.80 49.56 32.18
C PRO A 387 34.48 50.40 32.18
N ARG A 388 33.49 50.00 33.02
CA ARG A 388 32.22 50.70 33.46
C ARG A 388 30.99 50.47 32.55
N SER A 389 29.75 50.37 33.05
CA SER A 389 29.20 50.21 34.42
C SER A 389 27.71 49.81 34.36
N ALA A 390 27.18 49.19 35.41
CA ALA A 390 25.74 48.94 35.66
C ALA A 390 25.35 49.56 37.04
N PRO A 391 24.12 49.43 37.57
CA PRO A 391 22.78 49.20 36.99
C PRO A 391 21.76 50.30 37.41
N GLY A 392 20.45 50.12 37.14
CA GLY A 392 19.39 51.00 37.67
C GLY A 392 17.97 50.42 37.60
N GLU A 393 17.40 50.14 38.77
CA GLU A 393 15.98 49.84 39.08
C GLU A 393 15.47 50.96 40.03
N PRO A 394 14.22 51.01 40.55
CA PRO A 394 12.94 50.39 40.17
C PRO A 394 11.74 51.41 40.18
N ALA A 395 10.48 50.92 40.12
CA ALA A 395 9.37 51.24 41.06
C ALA A 395 7.95 51.53 40.48
N LYS A 396 6.95 50.77 41.00
CA LYS A 396 5.56 51.20 41.37
C LYS A 396 4.58 51.70 40.28
N SER A 397 3.25 51.68 40.46
CA SER A 397 2.29 50.91 41.31
C SER A 397 0.86 51.19 40.79
N ASP A 398 -0.15 50.38 41.18
CA ASP A 398 -1.45 50.81 41.75
C ASP A 398 -2.60 49.79 41.57
N GLU A 399 -3.62 49.96 42.42
CA GLU A 399 -4.72 49.03 42.71
C GLU A 399 -6.01 49.32 41.91
N GLY A 400 -6.98 48.40 41.94
CA GLY A 400 -8.35 48.65 41.45
C GLY A 400 -9.32 47.49 41.71
N VAL A 401 -10.27 47.66 42.63
CA VAL A 401 -11.14 46.58 43.17
C VAL A 401 -12.63 46.81 42.88
N SER A 402 -13.27 45.89 42.10
CA SER A 402 -14.70 45.49 42.14
C SER A 402 -15.81 46.59 41.95
N PRO A 403 -17.14 46.32 41.93
CA PRO A 403 -17.87 45.06 42.21
C PRO A 403 -19.01 44.60 41.24
N ILE A 404 -19.25 43.28 41.26
CA ILE A 404 -20.56 42.55 41.34
C ILE A 404 -21.77 43.05 40.52
N ARG A 405 -22.33 42.14 39.69
CA ARG A 405 -23.78 41.83 39.68
C ARG A 405 -24.08 40.36 39.33
N ARG A 406 -24.95 39.73 40.12
CA ARG A 406 -25.57 38.40 39.85
C ARG A 406 -26.98 38.61 39.26
N SER A 407 -27.46 37.67 38.43
CA SER A 407 -28.82 37.08 38.57
C SER A 407 -29.12 36.02 37.51
N ALA A 408 -29.69 34.88 37.95
CA ALA A 408 -30.58 33.92 37.26
C ALA A 408 -30.37 33.58 35.76
N GLY A 409 -30.39 32.32 35.30
CA GLY A 409 -30.86 31.09 35.94
C GLY A 409 -32.31 30.76 35.53
N LEU A 410 -32.49 29.92 34.51
CA LEU A 410 -33.71 29.19 34.18
C LEU A 410 -33.33 27.88 33.46
N THR A 411 -33.91 26.76 33.91
CA THR A 411 -33.73 25.43 33.31
C THR A 411 -35.02 25.01 32.56
N PRO A 412 -35.21 23.74 32.15
CA PRO A 412 -35.45 23.38 30.75
C PRO A 412 -36.95 23.32 30.39
N ARG A 413 -37.25 23.23 29.08
CA ARG A 413 -38.56 22.78 28.60
C ARG A 413 -38.46 21.44 27.89
N SER A 414 -39.32 20.53 28.32
CA SER A 414 -39.70 19.28 27.68
C SER A 414 -40.56 19.51 26.43
N GLY A 415 -40.63 18.51 25.56
CA GLY A 415 -41.52 18.49 24.39
C GLY A 415 -41.37 17.21 23.58
N ASP A 416 -42.39 16.36 23.67
CA ASP A 416 -42.70 15.12 22.93
C ASP A 416 -42.23 15.08 21.45
N ALA A 417 -41.60 14.02 20.94
CA ALA A 417 -42.09 12.66 20.62
C ALA A 417 -42.83 12.54 19.25
N SER A 418 -42.74 11.34 18.63
CA SER A 418 -43.25 10.94 17.29
C SER A 418 -42.54 11.62 16.09
N ASN A 419 -41.87 10.94 15.15
CA ASN A 419 -42.24 9.71 14.44
C ASN A 419 -41.01 8.94 13.90
N CYS A 420 -40.94 7.63 14.17
CA CYS A 420 -40.25 6.67 13.32
C CYS A 420 -41.28 5.93 12.45
N PRO A 421 -41.05 5.74 11.14
CA PRO A 421 -41.71 4.69 10.38
C PRO A 421 -40.83 3.44 10.37
N ALA A 422 -41.08 2.52 11.29
CA ALA A 422 -40.65 1.13 11.11
C ALA A 422 -41.55 0.49 10.03
N LEU A 423 -41.00 0.20 8.84
CA LEU A 423 -41.69 -0.60 7.84
C LEU A 423 -41.28 -2.07 7.99
N THR A 424 -42.28 -2.89 8.31
CA THR A 424 -42.14 -4.30 8.64
C THR A 424 -42.10 -5.17 7.40
N CYS A 425 -41.32 -6.24 7.46
CA CYS A 425 -41.35 -7.31 6.46
C CYS A 425 -42.78 -7.84 6.26
N ARG A 426 -43.26 -7.86 5.01
CA ARG A 426 -44.35 -8.75 4.58
C ARG A 426 -43.91 -9.59 3.40
N ARG A 427 -43.90 -10.91 3.61
CA ARG A 427 -43.88 -11.91 2.55
C ARG A 427 -45.22 -11.92 1.82
N THR A 428 -45.19 -11.94 0.50
CA THR A 428 -46.29 -12.38 -0.39
C THR A 428 -45.68 -12.98 -1.67
N PRO A 429 -46.38 -13.85 -2.41
CA PRO A 429 -45.79 -15.14 -2.78
C PRO A 429 -45.22 -15.22 -4.20
N VAL A 430 -44.41 -16.27 -4.39
CA VAL A 430 -43.98 -16.81 -5.68
C VAL A 430 -45.19 -17.07 -6.58
N ASN A 431 -45.09 -16.68 -7.86
CA ASN A 431 -46.00 -17.15 -8.90
C ASN A 431 -45.19 -17.67 -10.08
N ALA A 432 -45.58 -18.82 -10.63
CA ALA A 432 -44.82 -19.54 -11.64
C ALA A 432 -45.32 -19.23 -13.05
N ASN A 433 -44.41 -19.28 -14.04
CA ASN A 433 -44.69 -19.82 -15.39
C ASN A 433 -43.42 -19.81 -16.28
N SER A 434 -42.86 -20.99 -16.52
CA SER A 434 -41.93 -21.30 -17.62
C SER A 434 -42.27 -22.72 -18.13
N PRO A 435 -42.26 -22.99 -19.45
CA PRO A 435 -42.79 -24.25 -20.01
C PRO A 435 -41.78 -25.43 -20.04
N SER A 436 -42.30 -26.66 -19.93
CA SER A 436 -41.62 -27.97 -20.11
C SER A 436 -41.40 -28.32 -21.60
N TYR A 437 -40.77 -29.41 -22.08
CA TYR A 437 -40.22 -30.72 -21.62
C TYR A 437 -39.26 -31.22 -22.77
N PRO A 438 -38.70 -32.47 -22.86
CA PRO A 438 -38.46 -33.61 -21.93
C PRO A 438 -36.92 -33.97 -21.84
N GLY A 439 -36.39 -35.02 -21.19
CA GLY A 439 -36.91 -36.00 -20.21
C GLY A 439 -36.01 -37.26 -20.06
N LEU A 440 -35.51 -37.52 -18.83
CA LEU A 440 -34.97 -38.79 -18.27
C LEU A 440 -33.63 -39.39 -18.80
N PRO A 441 -32.93 -40.28 -18.03
CA PRO A 441 -33.17 -40.75 -16.66
C PRO A 441 -32.00 -40.52 -15.65
N CYS A 442 -32.29 -40.71 -14.36
CA CYS A 442 -31.34 -40.64 -13.23
C CYS A 442 -30.63 -41.98 -12.96
N VAL A 443 -29.47 -41.93 -12.29
CA VAL A 443 -28.83 -43.06 -11.60
C VAL A 443 -28.57 -42.69 -10.15
N SER A 444 -28.97 -43.56 -9.21
CA SER A 444 -28.79 -43.37 -7.75
C SER A 444 -27.57 -44.12 -7.20
N PRO A 445 -26.97 -43.67 -6.08
CA PRO A 445 -25.68 -44.17 -5.59
C PRO A 445 -25.82 -45.33 -4.56
N PRO A 446 -24.71 -46.03 -4.24
CA PRO A 446 -24.62 -46.89 -3.06
C PRO A 446 -24.27 -46.11 -1.78
N THR A 447 -24.72 -46.63 -0.65
CA THR A 447 -24.67 -46.06 0.70
C THR A 447 -23.47 -46.53 1.52
N ASN A 448 -22.99 -45.73 2.50
CA ASN A 448 -22.95 -46.14 3.93
C ASN A 448 -22.43 -45.06 4.91
N ASN A 449 -23.26 -44.80 5.92
CA ASN A 449 -23.03 -44.54 7.35
C ASN A 449 -21.84 -43.69 7.90
N THR A 450 -22.26 -42.66 8.65
CA THR A 450 -21.72 -42.05 9.89
C THR A 450 -20.68 -42.85 10.71
N VAL A 451 -19.75 -42.23 11.47
CA VAL A 451 -20.00 -41.53 12.77
C VAL A 451 -18.79 -40.67 13.25
N ALA A 452 -19.10 -39.54 13.92
CA ALA A 452 -18.33 -38.76 14.94
C ALA A 452 -17.07 -37.94 14.57
N ALA A 453 -16.82 -36.94 15.43
CA ALA A 453 -15.82 -35.88 15.31
C ALA A 453 -14.57 -36.09 16.19
N ALA A 454 -13.43 -35.56 15.74
CA ALA A 454 -12.31 -35.08 16.56
C ALA A 454 -11.30 -34.26 15.73
N SER A 455 -10.64 -33.29 16.37
CA SER A 455 -9.43 -32.57 15.90
C SER A 455 -8.38 -32.60 17.03
N PRO A 456 -7.10 -32.24 16.82
CA PRO A 456 -6.22 -32.20 15.64
C PRO A 456 -5.10 -33.29 15.84
N PRO A 457 -3.76 -33.09 15.76
CA PRO A 457 -2.86 -32.22 14.96
C PRO A 457 -1.73 -32.99 14.22
N TRP A 458 -0.66 -32.27 13.80
CA TRP A 458 0.57 -32.71 13.09
C TRP A 458 0.37 -33.08 11.60
N GLY A 459 1.30 -32.86 10.67
CA GLY A 459 2.63 -32.23 10.74
C GLY A 459 3.59 -32.85 9.71
N THR A 460 4.26 -32.04 8.87
CA THR A 460 5.22 -32.44 7.79
C THR A 460 4.68 -33.38 6.69
N THR A 461 4.90 -33.11 5.41
CA THR A 461 6.22 -33.30 4.77
C THR A 461 6.37 -32.51 3.46
N ALA A 462 7.26 -31.53 3.44
CA ALA A 462 7.76 -30.93 2.19
C ALA A 462 8.90 -31.80 1.62
N SER A 463 8.60 -32.66 0.64
CA SER A 463 9.64 -33.43 -0.08
C SER A 463 9.28 -33.85 -1.52
N SER A 464 8.02 -33.77 -1.94
CA SER A 464 7.56 -34.31 -3.24
C SER A 464 7.55 -33.31 -4.41
N ILE A 465 7.84 -32.03 -4.18
CA ILE A 465 7.79 -30.96 -5.22
C ILE A 465 9.15 -30.76 -5.92
N LEU A 466 10.25 -31.23 -5.32
CA LEU A 466 11.63 -31.01 -5.79
C LEU A 466 12.04 -31.75 -7.09
N SER A 467 11.15 -32.55 -7.70
CA SER A 467 11.49 -33.41 -8.84
C SER A 467 11.18 -32.80 -10.22
N LEU A 468 10.12 -31.98 -10.36
CA LEU A 468 9.62 -31.59 -11.68
C LEU A 468 10.34 -30.40 -12.35
N ALA A 469 10.99 -29.53 -11.58
CA ALA A 469 11.60 -28.30 -12.12
C ALA A 469 12.99 -28.50 -12.77
N ARG A 470 13.69 -29.62 -12.51
CA ARG A 470 15.10 -29.83 -12.93
C ARG A 470 15.30 -30.50 -14.30
N ARG A 471 14.26 -30.68 -15.13
CA ARG A 471 14.34 -31.49 -16.37
C ARG A 471 13.89 -30.79 -17.68
N ARG A 472 13.90 -29.45 -17.76
CA ARG A 472 13.55 -28.73 -19.01
C ARG A 472 14.54 -27.68 -19.52
N PHE A 473 15.74 -27.61 -18.95
CA PHE A 473 16.85 -26.81 -19.52
C PHE A 473 18.10 -27.68 -19.68
N SER A 474 18.12 -28.48 -20.75
CA SER A 474 19.32 -29.14 -21.28
C SER A 474 19.03 -29.73 -22.67
N THR A 475 18.99 -28.88 -23.69
CA THR A 475 19.44 -29.12 -25.08
C THR A 475 19.46 -27.78 -25.79
#